data_AF-A0A242AAD1-F1
#
_entry.id   AF-A0A242AAD1-F1
#
_cell.length_a   1.000
_cell.length_b   1.000
_cell.length_c   1.000
_cell.angle_alpha   90.00
_cell.angle_beta   90.00
_cell.angle_gamma   90.00
#
_symmetry.space_group_name_H-M   'P 1'
#
loop_
_entity.id
_entity.type
_entity.pdbx_description
1 polymer ?
#
loop_
_entity_poly.entity_id
_entity_poly.type
_entity_poly.pdbx_seq_one_letter_code
_entity_poly.pdbx_strand_id
1 'polypeptide(L)' 'MLTAKSRLQGDSVVITLPSNNGQKPMPNKEYIVVYTEDGTIILVPKIEDPFLLGEEAAFYEVDEWEDVLPEGREVI' A
#
# COMPACT_ATOMS: atom_id res chain seq x y z
N MET A 1 7.28 -17.72 -18.37
CA MET A 1 7.57 -16.40 -19.00
C MET A 1 6.47 -16.14 -20.01
N LEU A 2 5.83 -14.97 -19.98
CA LEU A 2 4.74 -14.61 -20.89
C LEU A 2 5.18 -13.43 -21.76
N THR A 3 4.70 -13.39 -23.00
CA THR A 3 4.98 -12.30 -23.93
C THR A 3 3.73 -11.44 -24.08
N ALA A 4 3.90 -10.13 -23.97
CA ALA A 4 2.86 -9.14 -24.28
C ALA A 4 3.35 -8.29 -25.46
N LYS A 5 2.42 -7.91 -26.34
CA LYS A 5 2.72 -7.00 -27.45
C LYS A 5 2.07 -5.65 -27.17
N SER A 6 2.84 -4.59 -27.30
CA SER A 6 2.32 -3.23 -27.25
C SER A 6 1.53 -2.89 -28.51
N ARG A 7 0.57 -1.98 -28.38
CA ARG A 7 -0.15 -1.39 -29.50
C ARG A 7 -0.32 0.11 -29.31
N LEU A 8 -0.42 0.84 -30.41
CA LEU A 8 -0.81 2.24 -30.38
C LEU A 8 -2.33 2.34 -30.23
N GLN A 9 -2.81 3.18 -29.33
CA GLN A 9 -4.22 3.50 -29.16
C GLN A 9 -4.35 5.01 -28.97
N GLY A 10 -4.77 5.70 -30.03
CA GLY A 10 -4.68 7.16 -30.09
C GLY A 10 -3.21 7.60 -30.07
N ASP A 11 -2.87 8.48 -29.14
CA ASP A 11 -1.49 8.96 -28.91
C ASP A 11 -0.75 8.16 -27.81
N SER A 12 -1.38 7.11 -27.29
CA SER A 12 -0.86 6.33 -26.16
C SER A 12 -0.39 4.94 -26.60
N VAL A 13 0.68 4.45 -25.97
CA VAL A 13 1.12 3.05 -26.09
C VAL A 13 0.45 2.22 -24.99
N VAL A 14 -0.24 1.16 -25.39
CA VAL A 14 -0.97 0.27 -24.48
C VAL A 14 -0.38 -1.13 -24.55
N ILE A 15 -0.13 -1.71 -23.38
CA ILE A 15 0.36 -3.09 -23.21
C ILE A 15 -0.74 -3.92 -22.54
N THR A 16 -1.20 -4.95 -23.23
CA THR A 16 -2.14 -5.91 -22.64
C THR A 16 -1.37 -6.97 -21.88
N LEU A 17 -1.46 -6.94 -20.55
CA LEU A 17 -0.81 -7.93 -19.70
C LEU A 17 -1.60 -9.26 -19.73
N PRO A 18 -0.97 -10.38 -20.16
CA PRO A 18 -1.63 -11.68 -20.17
C PRO A 18 -1.87 -12.19 -18.74
N SER A 19 -2.92 -13.01 -18.57
CA SER A 19 -3.15 -13.70 -17.31
C SER A 19 -2.07 -14.74 -17.04
N ASN A 20 -1.51 -14.76 -15.83
CA ASN A 20 -0.53 -15.76 -15.43
C ASN A 20 -1.14 -16.67 -14.35
N ASN A 21 -1.41 -17.93 -14.67
CA ASN A 21 -1.86 -18.94 -13.70
C ASN A 21 -3.07 -18.51 -12.84
N GLY A 22 -4.06 -17.86 -13.48
CA GLY A 22 -5.26 -17.33 -12.81
C GLY A 22 -5.10 -15.92 -12.22
N GLN A 23 -3.87 -15.42 -12.09
CA GLN A 23 -3.62 -14.04 -11.67
C GLN A 23 -3.79 -13.11 -12.87
N LYS A 24 -4.76 -12.20 -12.77
CA LYS A 24 -5.02 -11.14 -13.75
C LYS A 24 -4.78 -9.79 -13.09
N PRO A 25 -4.23 -8.80 -13.82
CA PRO A 25 -4.23 -7.43 -13.35
C PRO A 25 -5.67 -7.01 -13.05
N MET A 26 -5.89 -6.42 -11.88
CA MET A 26 -7.21 -5.89 -11.53
C MET A 26 -7.57 -4.73 -12.45
N PRO A 27 -8.85 -4.65 -12.91
CA PRO A 27 -9.30 -3.50 -13.68
C PRO A 27 -9.17 -2.21 -12.85
N ASN A 28 -8.83 -1.10 -13.50
CA ASN A 28 -8.72 0.24 -12.90
C ASN A 28 -7.74 0.35 -11.71
N LYS A 29 -6.78 -0.58 -11.57
CA LYS A 29 -5.71 -0.47 -10.59
C LYS A 29 -4.65 0.52 -11.08
N GLU A 30 -4.27 1.49 -10.24
CA GLU A 30 -3.15 2.39 -10.53
C GLU A 30 -1.81 1.71 -10.25
N TYR A 31 -0.82 2.01 -11.09
CA TYR A 31 0.55 1.54 -10.93
C TYR A 31 1.53 2.72 -11.01
N ILE A 32 2.57 2.65 -10.19
CA ILE A 32 3.76 3.49 -10.32
C ILE A 32 4.64 2.85 -11.41
N VAL A 33 5.05 3.67 -12.38
CA VAL A 33 5.90 3.25 -13.50
C VAL A 33 7.33 3.70 -13.22
N VAL A 34 8.26 2.74 -13.20
CA VAL A 34 9.69 3.01 -13.06
C VAL A 34 10.42 2.56 -14.32
N TYR A 35 11.21 3.47 -14.89
CA TYR A 35 12.11 3.20 -16.01
C TYR A 35 13.51 2.99 -15.47
N THR A 36 14.13 1.88 -15.84
CA THR A 36 15.53 1.58 -15.50
C THR A 36 16.42 1.79 -16.73
N GLU A 37 17.73 1.98 -16.50
CA GLU A 37 18.69 2.30 -17.56
C GLU A 37 18.85 1.19 -18.61
N ASP A 38 18.57 -0.06 -18.24
CA ASP A 38 18.57 -1.23 -19.12
C ASP A 38 17.32 -1.31 -20.02
N GLY A 39 16.40 -0.34 -19.91
CA GLY A 39 15.15 -0.31 -20.67
C GLY A 39 14.05 -1.19 -20.08
N THR A 40 14.27 -1.79 -18.90
CA THR A 40 13.22 -2.51 -18.18
C THR A 40 12.19 -1.52 -17.64
N ILE A 41 10.91 -1.89 -17.74
CA ILE A 41 9.79 -1.12 -17.17
C ILE A 41 9.23 -1.94 -16.00
N ILE A 42 9.23 -1.33 -14.81
CA ILE A 42 8.69 -1.94 -13.60
C ILE A 42 7.36 -1.26 -13.27
N LEU A 43 6.32 -2.07 -13.04
CA LEU A 43 5.00 -1.62 -12.63
C LEU A 43 4.75 -2.05 -11.19
N VAL A 44 4.65 -1.08 -10.28
CA VAL A 44 4.36 -1.34 -8.86
C VAL A 44 2.93 -0.92 -8.57
N PRO A 45 2.04 -1.82 -8.12
CA PRO A 45 0.67 -1.45 -7.81
C PRO A 45 0.66 -0.43 -6.68
N LYS A 46 -0.07 0.68 -6.87
CA LYS A 46 -0.29 1.64 -5.81
C LYS A 46 -1.21 1.00 -4.77
N ILE A 47 -0.74 0.98 -3.54
CA ILE A 47 -1.52 0.56 -2.38
C ILE A 47 -2.11 1.84 -1.79
N GLU A 48 -3.40 1.81 -1.45
CA GLU A 48 -4.01 2.90 -0.67
C GLU A 48 -3.41 2.89 0.73
N ASP A 49 -3.28 4.06 1.33
CA ASP A 49 -2.67 4.18 2.66
C ASP A 49 -3.46 3.32 3.67
N PRO A 50 -2.85 2.27 4.23
CA PRO A 50 -3.53 1.35 5.14
C PRO A 50 -3.94 2.02 6.46
N PHE A 51 -3.39 3.20 6.77
CA PHE A 51 -3.71 3.98 7.97
C PHE A 51 -4.88 4.93 7.76
N LEU A 52 -5.45 5.05 6.55
CA LEU A 52 -6.68 5.84 6.32
C LEU A 52 -7.93 5.25 7.00
N LEU A 53 -7.89 3.96 7.35
CA LEU A 53 -8.97 3.25 8.06
C LEU A 53 -8.77 3.21 9.58
N GLY A 54 -7.63 3.71 10.07
CA GLY A 54 -7.39 3.78 11.52
C GLY A 54 -8.20 4.93 12.10
N GLU A 55 -9.15 4.63 12.99
CA GLU A 55 -9.72 5.67 13.84
C GLU A 55 -8.59 6.26 14.70
N GLU A 56 -8.57 7.60 14.79
CA GLU A 56 -7.63 8.30 15.65
C GLU A 56 -7.79 7.77 17.08
N ALA A 57 -6.69 7.30 17.63
CA ALA A 57 -6.59 6.68 18.95
C ALA A 57 -7.15 5.25 19.14
N ALA A 58 -7.46 4.49 18.09
CA ALA A 58 -7.94 3.10 18.21
C ALA A 58 -6.99 2.10 18.91
N PHE A 59 -5.72 2.46 19.08
CA PHE A 59 -4.68 1.62 19.70
C PHE A 59 -4.06 2.24 20.95
N TYR A 60 -4.61 3.33 21.49
CA TYR A 60 -4.19 3.81 22.80
C TYR A 60 -4.86 2.92 23.85
N GLU A 61 -4.03 2.28 24.66
CA GLU A 61 -4.50 1.59 25.86
C GLU A 61 -5.12 2.63 26.80
N VAL A 62 -6.20 2.26 27.47
CA VAL A 62 -6.79 3.08 28.54
C VAL A 62 -5.70 3.28 29.59
N ASP A 63 -5.53 4.50 30.08
CA ASP A 63 -4.54 4.79 31.12
C ASP A 63 -4.93 4.06 32.42
N GLU A 64 -4.38 2.86 32.60
CA GLU A 64 -4.61 2.02 33.78
C GLU A 64 -4.06 2.65 35.07
N TRP A 65 -3.40 3.82 34.96
CA TRP A 65 -2.85 4.56 36.09
C TRP A 65 -3.72 5.72 36.57
N GLU A 66 -4.89 5.97 35.97
CA GLU A 66 -5.76 7.09 36.37
C GLU A 66 -6.27 6.95 37.81
N ASP A 67 -6.46 5.71 38.28
CA ASP A 67 -7.02 5.39 39.61
C ASP A 67 -5.97 5.13 40.70
N VAL A 68 -4.66 5.14 40.37
CA VAL A 68 -3.63 4.85 41.37
C VAL A 68 -3.29 6.13 42.15
N LEU A 69 -3.87 6.24 43.34
CA LEU A 69 -3.48 7.26 44.30
C LEU A 69 -2.03 6.98 44.78
N PRO A 70 -1.15 7.99 44.85
CA PRO A 70 0.17 7.82 45.42
C PRO A 70 0.04 7.61 46.94
N GLU A 71 -0.12 6.36 47.37
CA GLU A 71 -0.09 5.96 48.76
C GLU A 71 1.35 5.61 49.18
N GLY A 72 1.83 6.26 50.24
CA GLY A 72 3.19 6.10 50.74
C GLY A 72 3.99 7.40 50.77
N ARG A 73 3.47 8.45 51.40
CA ARG A 73 4.34 9.53 51.88
C ARG A 73 4.98 9.06 53.19
N GLU A 74 6.31 8.87 53.18
CA GLU A 74 7.05 8.82 54.43
C GLU A 74 6.79 10.14 55.18
N VAL A 75 6.21 10.04 56.37
CA VAL A 75 6.01 11.19 57.24
C VAL A 75 7.37 11.52 57.86
N ILE A 76 7.95 12.65 57.45
CA ILE A 76 9.20 13.20 58.00
C ILE A 76 8.91 13.85 59.35
#